data_AF-A0A5D3G0C6-F1
#
_entry.id   AF-A0A5D3G0C6-F1
#
_cell.length_a   1.000
_cell.length_b   1.000
_cell.length_c   1.000
_cell.angle_alpha   90.00
_cell.angle_beta   90.00
_cell.angle_gamma   90.00
#
_symmetry.space_group_name_H-M   'P 1'
#
loop_
_entity.id
_entity.type
_entity.pdbx_description
1 polymer ?
#
loop_
_entity_poly.entity_id
_entity_poly.type
_entity_poly.pdbx_seq_one_letter_code
_entity_poly.pdbx_strand_id
1 'polypeptide(L)'
;MGIDSVTPESFSSSFNPPTETTSSPAERAWATPPSTGETKLMPDLKNTLFEILGNEVSSPADFDKLIEKLKVMPKKDLQAYLQRFESTLSPERFKRLQDDINLVRGGWTSDPRGIPGDGGSNVQGVDMSLYPGGEVMSDKPLMKADSFYRYHPDRSEPGKKPQNIWTGFSQGYEGNCVITSWIKAAMLHFGQKPTDVFKEVTEVADGYKVTMRDGFQLFLSKSELQFAARNSGFKGDDPEMLKDANFMYAVAAKRAQIENNDGRASQSYAHGVKSLNDGDAPWEGYELLGLTNHVKPASLEDLETPGEIGVTTGPRHAFAVVDNRMELFGTRGENPAPSPLQLVFVFKNEESKGS
;
A
#
# COMPACT_ATOMS: atom_id res chain seq x y z
N MET A 1 -40.28 84.63 5.81
CA MET A 1 -41.11 83.62 6.51
C MET A 1 -40.56 82.28 6.06
N GLY A 2 -39.67 81.64 6.82
CA GLY A 2 -39.97 80.45 7.67
C GLY A 2 -40.31 79.25 6.77
N ILE A 3 -39.74 78.04 6.84
CA ILE A 3 -39.15 77.24 7.93
C ILE A 3 -38.59 75.94 7.29
N ASP A 4 -37.44 75.49 7.80
CA ASP A 4 -37.04 74.10 8.13
C ASP A 4 -37.00 72.92 7.12
N SER A 5 -35.77 72.41 6.98
CA SER A 5 -35.24 71.02 7.01
C SER A 5 -36.14 69.77 6.86
N VAL A 6 -35.62 68.74 6.17
CA VAL A 6 -35.12 67.43 6.71
C VAL A 6 -35.00 66.38 5.56
N THR A 7 -33.91 65.61 5.56
CA THR A 7 -33.60 64.43 4.71
C THR A 7 -34.38 63.17 5.17
N PRO A 8 -34.56 62.10 4.35
CA PRO A 8 -33.58 61.01 4.35
C PRO A 8 -33.46 60.19 3.03
N GLU A 9 -32.47 59.28 3.07
CA GLU A 9 -31.96 58.30 2.12
C GLU A 9 -32.99 57.39 1.41
N SER A 10 -32.64 56.87 0.22
CA SER A 10 -32.23 55.46 0.03
C SER A 10 -32.29 54.97 -1.43
N PHE A 11 -31.41 54.02 -1.72
CA PHE A 11 -31.11 53.37 -3.00
C PHE A 11 -32.29 52.60 -3.62
N SER A 12 -32.39 52.64 -4.96
CA SER A 12 -32.26 51.46 -5.85
C SER A 12 -32.64 51.83 -7.29
N SER A 13 -31.70 51.71 -8.23
CA SER A 13 -31.99 51.77 -9.66
C SER A 13 -31.79 50.39 -10.28
N SER A 14 -32.90 49.73 -10.56
CA SER A 14 -33.04 48.58 -11.43
C SER A 14 -32.87 49.01 -12.90
N PHE A 15 -32.04 48.29 -13.66
CA PHE A 15 -32.04 48.37 -15.11
C PHE A 15 -31.87 46.97 -15.74
N ASN A 16 -32.82 46.68 -16.63
CA ASN A 16 -32.98 45.54 -17.56
C ASN A 16 -31.83 45.45 -18.59
N PRO A 17 -31.85 44.58 -19.64
CA PRO A 17 -32.59 43.33 -19.94
C PRO A 17 -31.62 42.17 -20.37
N PRO A 18 -32.13 40.99 -20.82
CA PRO A 18 -31.28 39.85 -21.17
C PRO A 18 -30.86 39.86 -22.65
N THR A 19 -29.60 39.51 -22.91
CA THR A 19 -29.11 39.11 -24.24
C THR A 19 -28.47 37.72 -24.16
N GLU A 20 -28.95 36.85 -25.03
CA GLU A 20 -28.42 35.51 -25.29
C GLU A 20 -26.91 35.55 -25.50
N THR A 21 -26.20 34.64 -24.83
CA THR A 21 -24.84 34.27 -25.21
C THR A 21 -24.73 32.75 -25.30
N THR A 22 -24.47 32.30 -26.53
CA THR A 22 -23.92 30.99 -26.86
C THR A 22 -22.59 30.81 -26.12
N SER A 23 -22.48 29.81 -25.25
CA SER A 23 -21.22 29.47 -24.58
C SER A 23 -20.75 28.04 -24.87
N SER A 24 -19.44 27.93 -25.01
CA SER A 24 -18.66 26.78 -25.49
C SER A 24 -18.60 25.60 -24.48
N PRO A 25 -18.17 24.39 -24.90
CA PRO A 25 -18.26 23.17 -24.08
C PRO A 25 -17.10 23.01 -23.08
N ALA A 26 -16.83 24.01 -22.24
CA ALA A 26 -15.77 23.93 -21.23
C ALA A 26 -16.20 24.16 -19.77
N GLU A 27 -17.48 24.40 -19.48
CA GLU A 27 -17.92 24.64 -18.10
C GLU A 27 -19.19 23.85 -17.75
N ARG A 28 -18.98 22.61 -17.26
CA ARG A 28 -19.86 22.02 -16.25
C ARG A 28 -19.01 21.43 -15.13
N ALA A 29 -18.88 22.24 -14.08
CA ALA A 29 -18.60 21.79 -12.73
C ALA A 29 -19.61 20.70 -12.36
N TRP A 30 -19.12 19.54 -11.93
CA TRP A 30 -19.94 18.48 -11.36
C TRP A 30 -19.87 18.56 -9.84
N ALA A 31 -20.88 19.18 -9.24
CA ALA A 31 -21.28 18.81 -7.89
C ALA A 31 -21.99 17.44 -7.95
N THR A 32 -21.70 16.57 -6.99
CA THR A 32 -22.07 15.16 -6.91
C THR A 32 -23.51 14.92 -6.42
N PRO A 33 -24.14 13.79 -6.80
CA PRO A 33 -25.15 13.14 -5.99
C PRO A 33 -24.61 11.87 -5.29
N PRO A 34 -25.20 11.46 -4.14
CA PRO A 34 -24.74 10.30 -3.37
C PRO A 34 -25.36 9.01 -3.92
N SER A 35 -24.65 7.87 -3.81
CA SER A 35 -25.24 6.57 -3.39
C SER A 35 -24.28 5.38 -3.57
N THR A 36 -24.36 4.52 -2.55
CA THR A 36 -24.29 3.05 -2.56
C THR A 36 -23.09 2.36 -3.20
N GLY A 37 -22.17 1.91 -2.33
CA GLY A 37 -21.91 0.47 -2.19
C GLY A 37 -21.14 -0.28 -3.28
N GLU A 38 -20.64 0.36 -4.32
CA GLU A 38 -19.71 -0.27 -5.27
C GLU A 38 -18.29 0.24 -5.04
N THR A 39 -17.28 -0.63 -5.13
CA THR A 39 -15.89 -0.22 -4.89
C THR A 39 -15.43 0.69 -6.04
N LYS A 40 -15.64 1.99 -5.88
CA LYS A 40 -15.30 3.02 -6.86
C LYS A 40 -13.78 3.06 -7.02
N LEU A 41 -13.29 2.87 -8.24
CA LEU A 41 -11.89 3.11 -8.59
C LEU A 41 -11.46 4.47 -8.06
N MET A 42 -10.22 4.58 -7.56
CA MET A 42 -9.67 5.87 -7.15
C MET A 42 -9.79 6.87 -8.31
N PRO A 43 -10.22 8.13 -8.07
CA PRO A 43 -10.44 9.10 -9.14
C PRO A 43 -9.27 9.23 -10.11
N ASP A 44 -8.02 9.23 -9.62
CA ASP A 44 -6.83 9.39 -10.46
C ASP A 44 -6.54 8.17 -11.35
N LEU A 45 -6.77 6.96 -10.81
CA LEU A 45 -6.66 5.71 -11.56
C LEU A 45 -7.78 5.62 -12.60
N LYS A 46 -9.00 6.01 -12.22
CA LYS A 46 -10.15 6.09 -13.13
C LYS A 46 -9.89 7.07 -14.27
N ASN A 47 -9.36 8.26 -13.97
CA ASN A 47 -9.03 9.28 -14.96
C ASN A 47 -7.95 8.80 -15.92
N THR A 48 -6.88 8.19 -15.40
CA THR A 48 -5.79 7.62 -16.21
C THR A 48 -6.29 6.55 -17.17
N LEU A 49 -7.08 5.60 -16.66
CA LEU A 49 -7.63 4.53 -17.50
C LEU A 49 -8.65 5.11 -18.49
N PHE A 50 -9.39 6.16 -18.12
CA PHE A 50 -10.33 6.84 -19.01
C PHE A 50 -9.62 7.59 -20.14
N GLU A 51 -8.46 8.19 -19.90
CA GLU A 51 -7.64 8.82 -20.95
C GLU A 51 -7.17 7.83 -22.02
N ILE A 52 -6.95 6.57 -21.65
CA ILE A 52 -6.43 5.55 -22.56
C ILE A 52 -7.54 4.72 -23.19
N LEU A 53 -8.51 4.27 -22.38
CA LEU A 53 -9.57 3.34 -22.76
C LEU A 53 -10.91 4.04 -23.01
N GLY A 54 -11.05 5.34 -22.71
CA GLY A 54 -12.29 6.08 -22.88
C GLY A 54 -12.78 6.11 -24.32
N ASN A 55 -11.87 6.00 -25.30
CA ASN A 55 -12.21 5.91 -26.71
C ASN A 55 -12.78 4.53 -27.13
N GLU A 56 -12.66 3.50 -26.27
CA GLU A 56 -13.26 2.18 -26.51
C GLU A 56 -14.74 2.13 -26.08
N VAL A 57 -15.27 3.19 -25.46
CA VAL A 57 -16.62 3.22 -24.88
C VAL A 57 -17.40 4.47 -25.33
N SER A 58 -18.72 4.33 -25.47
CA SER A 58 -19.58 5.42 -25.95
C SER A 58 -20.10 6.33 -24.85
N SER A 59 -19.91 5.96 -23.57
CA SER A 59 -20.36 6.74 -22.43
C SER A 59 -19.52 6.49 -21.17
N PRO A 60 -19.49 7.41 -20.20
CA PRO A 60 -18.86 7.18 -18.90
C PRO A 60 -19.43 5.98 -18.12
N ALA A 61 -20.71 5.64 -18.32
CA ALA A 61 -21.30 4.47 -17.68
C ALA A 61 -20.80 3.15 -18.31
N ASP A 62 -20.50 3.16 -19.61
CA ASP A 62 -19.91 2.01 -20.29
C ASP A 62 -18.43 1.83 -19.98
N PHE A 63 -17.75 2.91 -19.58
CA PHE A 63 -16.41 2.83 -19.02
C PHE A 63 -16.35 1.99 -17.74
N ASP A 64 -17.25 2.24 -16.79
CA ASP A 64 -17.28 1.47 -15.54
C ASP A 64 -17.56 -0.03 -15.81
N LYS A 65 -18.44 -0.34 -16.78
CA LYS A 65 -18.67 -1.72 -17.23
C LYS A 65 -17.44 -2.34 -17.90
N LEU A 66 -16.70 -1.55 -18.70
CA LEU A 66 -15.45 -2.00 -19.30
C LEU A 66 -14.44 -2.36 -18.21
N ILE A 67 -14.32 -1.54 -17.16
CA ILE A 67 -13.44 -1.85 -16.04
C ILE A 67 -13.88 -3.13 -15.32
N GLU A 68 -15.16 -3.30 -15.00
CA GLU A 68 -15.66 -4.55 -14.40
C GLU A 68 -15.38 -5.78 -15.28
N LYS A 69 -15.51 -5.64 -16.60
CA LYS A 69 -15.15 -6.68 -17.57
C LYS A 69 -13.65 -7.00 -17.53
N LEU A 70 -12.80 -5.97 -17.50
CA LEU A 70 -11.33 -6.14 -17.47
C LEU A 70 -10.85 -6.77 -16.15
N LYS A 71 -11.55 -6.52 -15.03
CA LYS A 71 -11.26 -7.13 -13.72
C LYS A 71 -11.29 -8.67 -13.78
N VAL A 72 -12.29 -9.22 -14.45
CA VAL A 72 -12.56 -10.68 -14.48
C VAL A 72 -12.09 -11.36 -15.78
N MET A 73 -11.51 -10.60 -16.72
CA MET A 73 -11.09 -11.12 -18.02
C MET A 73 -10.00 -12.19 -17.89
N PRO A 74 -10.08 -13.36 -18.55
CA PRO A 74 -9.01 -14.35 -18.52
C PRO A 74 -7.67 -13.76 -18.99
N LYS A 75 -6.54 -14.20 -18.40
CA LYS A 75 -5.22 -13.59 -18.64
C LYS A 75 -4.83 -13.54 -20.12
N LYS A 76 -5.08 -14.63 -20.85
CA LYS A 76 -4.80 -14.74 -22.29
C LYS A 76 -5.58 -13.69 -23.09
N ASP A 77 -6.85 -13.50 -22.75
CA ASP A 77 -7.73 -12.56 -23.44
C ASP A 77 -7.39 -11.12 -23.08
N LEU A 78 -6.98 -10.88 -21.82
CA LEU A 78 -6.49 -9.57 -21.41
C LEU A 78 -5.21 -9.20 -22.16
N GLN A 79 -4.26 -10.14 -22.29
CA GLN A 79 -3.02 -9.88 -23.01
C GLN A 79 -3.29 -9.51 -24.46
N ALA A 80 -4.19 -10.25 -25.13
CA ALA A 80 -4.62 -9.95 -26.48
C ALA A 80 -5.35 -8.59 -26.58
N TYR A 81 -6.19 -8.28 -25.58
CA TYR A 81 -6.87 -6.98 -25.50
C TYR A 81 -5.87 -5.82 -25.40
N LEU A 82 -4.88 -5.95 -24.50
CA LEU A 82 -3.88 -4.91 -24.27
C LEU A 82 -2.94 -4.76 -25.47
N GLN A 83 -2.55 -5.84 -26.16
CA GLN A 83 -1.68 -5.78 -27.34
C GLN A 83 -2.18 -4.84 -28.44
N ARG A 84 -3.50 -4.56 -28.51
CA ARG A 84 -4.07 -3.57 -29.45
C ARG A 84 -3.54 -2.15 -29.23
N PHE A 85 -3.04 -1.85 -28.05
CA PHE A 85 -2.53 -0.54 -27.66
C PHE A 85 -1.01 -0.41 -27.80
N GLU A 86 -0.30 -1.50 -28.07
CA GLU A 86 1.17 -1.55 -28.09
C GLU A 86 1.76 -0.66 -29.19
N SER A 87 1.11 -0.59 -30.36
CA SER A 87 1.56 0.24 -31.49
C SER A 87 1.02 1.67 -31.46
N THR A 88 0.01 1.95 -30.63
CA THR A 88 -0.66 3.27 -30.58
C THR A 88 -0.23 4.11 -29.39
N LEU A 89 0.30 3.49 -28.35
CA LEU A 89 0.88 4.16 -27.19
C LEU A 89 2.41 4.15 -27.27
N SER A 90 3.05 5.13 -26.63
CA SER A 90 4.49 5.02 -26.38
C SER A 90 4.78 3.83 -25.48
N PRO A 91 6.00 3.24 -25.50
CA PRO A 91 6.35 2.12 -24.63
C PRO A 91 6.04 2.38 -23.14
N GLU A 92 6.26 3.62 -22.68
CA GLU A 92 6.00 4.04 -21.30
C GLU A 92 4.50 4.09 -21.00
N ARG A 93 3.69 4.62 -21.92
CA ARG A 93 2.23 4.68 -21.77
C ARG A 93 1.59 3.30 -21.89
N PHE A 94 2.13 2.44 -22.75
CA PHE A 94 1.68 1.05 -22.88
C PHE A 94 1.95 0.26 -21.60
N LYS A 95 3.17 0.38 -21.06
CA LYS A 95 3.53 -0.20 -19.77
C LYS A 95 2.62 0.31 -18.65
N ARG A 96 2.34 1.63 -18.60
CA ARG A 96 1.42 2.23 -17.62
C ARG A 96 0.00 1.65 -17.71
N LEU A 97 -0.54 1.48 -18.92
CA LEU A 97 -1.84 0.83 -19.12
C LEU A 97 -1.86 -0.61 -18.57
N GLN A 98 -0.80 -1.39 -18.83
CA GLN A 98 -0.68 -2.76 -18.31
C GLN A 98 -0.66 -2.76 -16.78
N ASP A 99 0.14 -1.89 -16.18
CA ASP A 99 0.30 -1.78 -14.73
C ASP A 99 -1.02 -1.36 -14.06
N ASP A 100 -1.69 -0.32 -14.57
CA ASP A 100 -2.95 0.18 -14.03
C ASP A 100 -4.08 -0.85 -14.15
N ILE A 101 -4.14 -1.62 -15.25
CA ILE A 101 -5.12 -2.70 -15.39
C ILE A 101 -4.82 -3.88 -14.46
N ASN A 102 -3.55 -4.23 -14.25
CA ASN A 102 -3.19 -5.27 -13.28
C ASN A 102 -3.56 -4.87 -11.85
N LEU A 103 -3.42 -3.58 -11.54
CA LEU A 103 -3.76 -3.00 -10.25
C LEU A 103 -5.29 -2.95 -10.00
N VAL A 104 -6.06 -2.71 -11.06
CA VAL A 104 -7.53 -2.84 -11.05
C VAL A 104 -7.97 -4.28 -10.80
N ARG A 105 -7.17 -5.25 -11.23
CA ARG A 105 -7.45 -6.70 -11.09
C ARG A 105 -7.05 -7.29 -9.73
N GLY A 106 -6.41 -6.51 -8.85
CA GLY A 106 -5.96 -6.97 -7.53
C GLY A 106 -4.64 -7.75 -7.55
N GLY A 107 -3.74 -7.37 -8.45
CA GLY A 107 -2.46 -8.06 -8.64
C GLY A 107 -2.65 -9.52 -9.08
N TRP A 108 -1.56 -10.19 -9.38
CA TRP A 108 -1.56 -11.50 -10.03
C TRP A 108 -2.27 -12.60 -9.23
N THR A 109 -3.31 -13.20 -9.83
CA THR A 109 -3.92 -14.41 -9.28
C THR A 109 -3.14 -15.66 -9.72
N SER A 110 -2.51 -16.37 -8.77
CA SER A 110 -2.26 -17.81 -8.88
C SER A 110 -2.36 -18.50 -7.51
N ASP A 111 -3.17 -19.57 -7.49
CA ASP A 111 -3.44 -20.59 -6.45
C ASP A 111 -3.81 -20.14 -5.01
N PRO A 112 -5.02 -20.49 -4.50
CA PRO A 112 -5.43 -20.23 -3.12
C PRO A 112 -4.75 -21.10 -2.04
N ARG A 113 -3.81 -22.00 -2.36
CA ARG A 113 -3.20 -22.92 -1.37
C ARG A 113 -1.80 -22.54 -0.89
N GLY A 114 -1.02 -21.79 -1.67
CA GLY A 114 0.19 -21.08 -1.25
C GLY A 114 1.12 -21.76 -0.23
N ILE A 115 1.32 -23.08 -0.30
CA ILE A 115 2.30 -23.81 0.51
C ILE A 115 3.68 -23.62 -0.14
N PRO A 116 4.73 -23.23 0.60
CA PRO A 116 6.09 -23.25 0.07
C PRO A 116 6.46 -24.66 -0.42
N GLY A 117 6.74 -24.79 -1.72
CA GLY A 117 7.16 -26.06 -2.35
C GLY A 117 6.30 -26.56 -3.51
N ASP A 118 5.13 -25.96 -3.78
CA ASP A 118 4.28 -26.35 -4.94
C ASP A 118 4.43 -25.44 -6.18
N GLY A 119 5.30 -24.43 -6.12
CA GLY A 119 5.46 -23.42 -7.18
C GLY A 119 4.48 -22.23 -7.08
N GLY A 120 3.75 -22.09 -5.97
CA GLY A 120 2.79 -21.00 -5.74
C GLY A 120 3.35 -19.70 -5.14
N SER A 121 4.59 -19.69 -4.65
CA SER A 121 5.29 -18.48 -4.17
C SER A 121 6.26 -17.96 -5.23
N ASN A 122 5.77 -17.61 -6.43
CA ASN A 122 6.61 -16.99 -7.47
C ASN A 122 6.82 -15.50 -7.16
N VAL A 123 7.67 -15.19 -6.18
CA VAL A 123 8.14 -13.80 -5.97
C VAL A 123 8.97 -13.39 -7.18
N GLN A 124 8.57 -12.29 -7.82
CA GLN A 124 9.13 -11.89 -9.11
C GLN A 124 10.66 -11.76 -9.05
N GLY A 125 11.36 -12.59 -9.83
CA GLY A 125 12.80 -12.51 -9.98
C GLY A 125 13.63 -13.08 -8.83
N VAL A 126 13.03 -13.77 -7.86
CA VAL A 126 13.76 -14.51 -6.82
C VAL A 126 13.95 -15.96 -7.27
N ASP A 127 15.19 -16.46 -7.21
CA ASP A 127 15.46 -17.89 -7.38
C ASP A 127 15.12 -18.62 -6.08
N MET A 128 13.96 -19.27 -6.06
CA MET A 128 13.45 -19.98 -4.88
C MET A 128 14.33 -21.18 -4.47
N SER A 129 15.24 -21.65 -5.33
CA SER A 129 16.21 -22.69 -4.94
C SER A 129 17.26 -22.19 -3.94
N LEU A 130 17.49 -20.87 -3.90
CA LEU A 130 18.37 -20.23 -2.91
C LEU A 130 17.70 -20.10 -1.54
N TYR A 131 16.37 -20.15 -1.49
CA TYR A 131 15.56 -19.96 -0.29
C TYR A 131 14.51 -21.07 -0.18
N PRO A 132 14.94 -22.33 0.01
CA PRO A 132 14.00 -23.41 0.27
C PRO A 132 13.21 -23.03 1.53
N GLY A 133 11.88 -23.04 1.44
CA GLY A 133 11.01 -22.73 2.58
C GLY A 133 11.42 -23.54 3.81
N GLY A 134 11.26 -22.93 4.98
CA GLY A 134 11.65 -23.50 6.26
C GLY A 134 10.54 -24.28 6.95
N GLU A 135 10.66 -24.41 8.26
CA GLU A 135 9.69 -25.05 9.13
C GLU A 135 8.35 -24.30 9.10
N VAL A 136 7.27 -25.07 8.92
CA VAL A 136 5.90 -24.57 8.99
C VAL A 136 5.49 -24.43 10.46
N MET A 137 5.12 -23.21 10.86
CA MET A 137 4.87 -22.87 12.27
C MET A 137 3.39 -22.98 12.68
N SER A 138 2.51 -23.36 11.76
CA SER A 138 1.07 -23.52 11.98
C SER A 138 0.44 -24.47 10.97
N ASP A 139 -0.55 -25.24 11.38
CA ASP A 139 -1.36 -26.13 10.54
C ASP A 139 -2.65 -25.46 10.04
N LYS A 140 -2.90 -24.21 10.44
CA LYS A 140 -4.09 -23.46 10.03
C LYS A 140 -4.04 -23.10 8.55
N PRO A 141 -5.20 -23.04 7.88
CA PRO A 141 -5.27 -22.62 6.48
C PRO A 141 -4.86 -21.15 6.33
N LEU A 142 -4.08 -20.86 5.29
CA LEU A 142 -3.71 -19.50 4.91
C LEU A 142 -4.88 -18.80 4.21
N MET A 143 -5.09 -17.54 4.57
CA MET A 143 -6.05 -16.62 3.97
C MET A 143 -5.32 -15.57 3.12
N LYS A 144 -5.99 -15.05 2.10
CA LYS A 144 -5.51 -13.88 1.35
C LYS A 144 -5.84 -12.61 2.12
N ALA A 145 -4.95 -11.62 2.08
CA ALA A 145 -5.12 -10.36 2.81
C ALA A 145 -6.12 -9.38 2.19
N ASP A 146 -6.61 -9.64 0.97
CA ASP A 146 -7.40 -8.70 0.13
C ASP A 146 -8.70 -8.15 0.75
N SER A 147 -9.26 -8.87 1.72
CA SER A 147 -10.48 -8.53 2.44
C SER A 147 -10.24 -7.96 3.84
N PHE A 148 -8.99 -7.93 4.31
CA PHE A 148 -8.60 -7.50 5.66
C PHE A 148 -8.14 -6.04 5.68
N TYR A 149 -9.08 -5.11 5.45
CA TYR A 149 -8.81 -3.66 5.38
C TYR A 149 -9.70 -2.80 6.28
N ARG A 150 -10.61 -3.41 7.06
CA ARG A 150 -11.49 -2.70 7.98
C ARG A 150 -10.80 -2.50 9.32
N TYR A 151 -9.92 -1.51 9.38
CA TYR A 151 -9.12 -1.25 10.57
C TYR A 151 -9.79 -0.28 11.54
N HIS A 152 -9.73 -0.60 12.84
CA HIS A 152 -10.11 0.30 13.92
C HIS A 152 -8.92 0.38 14.89
N PRO A 153 -8.43 1.59 15.24
CA PRO A 153 -7.30 1.72 16.16
C PRO A 153 -7.62 1.10 17.52
N ASP A 154 -6.84 0.09 17.91
CA ASP A 154 -6.92 -0.53 19.23
C ASP A 154 -5.67 -0.19 20.03
N ARG A 155 -5.86 0.38 21.23
CA ARG A 155 -4.79 0.74 22.16
C ARG A 155 -4.74 -0.17 23.39
N SER A 156 -5.53 -1.24 23.40
CA SER A 156 -5.48 -2.27 24.42
C SER A 156 -4.16 -3.05 24.36
N GLU A 157 -3.71 -3.57 25.50
CA GLU A 157 -2.47 -4.37 25.62
C GLU A 157 -1.29 -3.77 24.81
N PRO A 158 -0.86 -2.53 25.11
CA PRO A 158 0.17 -1.86 24.33
C PRO A 158 1.48 -2.65 24.36
N GLY A 159 2.11 -2.75 23.20
CA GLY A 159 3.37 -3.46 23.01
C GLY A 159 3.29 -4.99 23.00
N LYS A 160 2.08 -5.56 23.02
CA LYS A 160 1.89 -7.02 22.93
C LYS A 160 2.47 -7.55 21.61
N LYS A 161 3.38 -8.51 21.74
CA LYS A 161 4.06 -9.14 20.60
C LYS A 161 3.14 -10.12 19.88
N PRO A 162 3.30 -10.30 18.55
CA PRO A 162 2.60 -11.34 17.82
C PRO A 162 2.95 -12.72 18.38
N GLN A 163 1.96 -13.60 18.54
CA GLN A 163 2.21 -14.97 19.02
C GLN A 163 2.93 -15.83 17.97
N ASN A 164 2.62 -15.59 16.70
CA ASN A 164 3.21 -16.31 15.58
C ASN A 164 3.44 -15.35 14.41
N ILE A 165 4.62 -14.71 14.41
CA ILE A 165 5.02 -13.79 13.33
C ILE A 165 5.31 -14.50 12.00
N TRP A 166 5.54 -15.81 12.04
CA TRP A 166 5.94 -16.60 10.87
C TRP A 166 4.76 -16.73 9.91
N THR A 167 3.69 -17.42 10.31
CA THR A 167 2.52 -17.68 9.45
C THR A 167 1.42 -16.62 9.58
N GLY A 168 1.43 -15.78 10.63
CA GLY A 168 0.35 -14.83 10.91
C GLY A 168 0.06 -13.89 9.74
N PHE A 169 1.12 -13.37 9.11
CA PHE A 169 1.09 -12.86 7.74
C PHE A 169 2.44 -13.09 7.08
N SER A 170 2.51 -13.09 5.76
CA SER A 170 3.73 -13.27 4.98
C SER A 170 3.57 -12.70 3.58
N GLN A 171 4.71 -12.49 2.90
CA GLN A 171 4.74 -12.09 1.51
C GLN A 171 4.04 -13.12 0.62
N GLY A 172 3.25 -12.62 -0.34
CA GLY A 172 2.72 -13.43 -1.43
C GLY A 172 3.67 -13.47 -2.62
N TYR A 173 3.18 -13.07 -3.80
CA TYR A 173 3.93 -13.10 -5.07
C TYR A 173 4.55 -11.74 -5.45
N GLU A 174 4.13 -10.67 -4.76
CA GLU A 174 4.60 -9.30 -5.05
C GLU A 174 6.05 -9.12 -4.63
N GLY A 175 6.79 -8.19 -5.23
CA GLY A 175 8.21 -7.91 -4.90
C GLY A 175 8.45 -7.17 -3.58
N ASN A 176 7.49 -7.19 -2.66
CA ASN A 176 7.47 -6.39 -1.44
C ASN A 176 8.18 -7.00 -0.22
N CYS A 177 9.24 -7.78 -0.46
CA CYS A 177 10.01 -8.47 0.58
C CYS A 177 10.59 -7.50 1.62
N VAL A 178 11.06 -6.33 1.18
CA VAL A 178 11.64 -5.29 2.05
C VAL A 178 10.61 -4.77 3.03
N ILE A 179 9.48 -4.24 2.55
CA ILE A 179 8.47 -3.68 3.44
C ILE A 179 7.82 -4.78 4.30
N THR A 180 7.63 -6.00 3.76
CA THR A 180 7.12 -7.14 4.55
C THR A 180 8.03 -7.45 5.74
N SER A 181 9.34 -7.55 5.48
CA SER A 181 10.34 -7.84 6.51
C SER A 181 10.35 -6.75 7.59
N TRP A 182 10.25 -5.48 7.19
CA TRP A 182 10.22 -4.37 8.14
C TRP A 182 8.92 -4.28 8.94
N ILE A 183 7.76 -4.60 8.35
CA ILE A 183 6.50 -4.71 9.11
C ILE A 183 6.64 -5.81 10.17
N LYS A 184 7.17 -6.99 9.81
CA LYS A 184 7.38 -8.09 10.76
C LYS A 184 8.33 -7.69 11.89
N ALA A 185 9.47 -7.10 11.53
CA ALA A 185 10.46 -6.63 12.49
C ALA A 185 9.87 -5.57 13.43
N ALA A 186 9.10 -4.62 12.90
CA ALA A 186 8.43 -3.59 13.71
C ALA A 186 7.36 -4.18 14.64
N MET A 187 6.58 -5.17 14.19
CA MET A 187 5.59 -5.86 15.01
C MET A 187 6.23 -6.60 16.19
N LEU A 188 7.38 -7.23 15.97
CA LEU A 188 8.15 -7.89 17.02
C LEU A 188 8.85 -6.90 17.95
N HIS A 189 9.37 -5.78 17.42
CA HIS A 189 10.11 -4.81 18.23
C HIS A 189 9.21 -3.88 19.04
N PHE A 190 8.14 -3.34 18.47
CA PHE A 190 7.22 -2.43 19.16
C PHE A 190 5.99 -3.14 19.70
N GLY A 191 5.35 -3.98 18.90
CA GLY A 191 4.09 -4.68 19.21
C GLY A 191 3.28 -4.87 17.92
N GLN A 192 2.38 -5.84 17.88
CA GLN A 192 1.71 -6.23 16.64
C GLN A 192 0.89 -5.10 16.00
N LYS A 193 0.24 -4.25 16.82
CA LYS A 193 -0.78 -3.33 16.32
C LYS A 193 -0.15 -2.11 15.64
N PRO A 194 -0.78 -1.49 14.64
CA PRO A 194 -0.32 -0.22 14.07
C PRO A 194 -0.20 0.92 15.10
N THR A 195 -1.00 0.86 16.17
CA THR A 195 -0.91 1.77 17.34
C THR A 195 0.32 1.54 18.21
N ASP A 196 0.96 0.37 18.11
CA ASP A 196 2.23 0.06 18.78
C ASP A 196 3.42 0.50 17.90
N VAL A 197 3.33 0.28 16.57
CA VAL A 197 4.40 0.61 15.61
C VAL A 197 4.49 2.12 15.32
N PHE A 198 3.36 2.77 15.02
CA PHE A 198 3.34 4.21 14.77
C PHE A 198 3.21 4.99 16.08
N LYS A 199 3.63 6.26 16.07
CA LYS A 199 3.54 7.12 17.26
C LYS A 199 2.08 7.44 17.60
N GLU A 200 1.25 7.67 16.59
CA GLU A 200 -0.19 7.89 16.77
C GLU A 200 -0.97 7.42 15.56
N VAL A 201 -2.10 6.74 15.81
CA VAL A 201 -3.10 6.42 14.80
C VAL A 201 -4.47 6.84 15.34
N THR A 202 -5.15 7.69 14.58
CA THR A 202 -6.47 8.22 14.93
C THR A 202 -7.41 8.06 13.75
N GLU A 203 -8.47 7.26 13.94
CA GLU A 203 -9.54 7.14 12.95
C GLU A 203 -10.39 8.42 12.93
N VAL A 204 -10.68 8.89 11.73
CA VAL A 204 -11.58 10.01 11.44
C VAL A 204 -12.62 9.55 10.41
N ALA A 205 -13.60 10.39 10.09
CA ALA A 205 -14.76 9.98 9.30
C ALA A 205 -14.40 9.30 7.96
N ASP A 206 -13.43 9.86 7.24
CA ASP A 206 -13.01 9.47 5.89
C ASP A 206 -11.74 8.61 5.84
N GLY A 207 -11.09 8.35 6.98
CA GLY A 207 -9.79 7.70 6.99
C GLY A 207 -9.10 7.71 8.35
N TYR A 208 -7.78 7.88 8.31
CA TYR A 208 -6.90 7.81 9.45
C TYR A 208 -5.86 8.91 9.38
N LYS A 209 -5.66 9.62 10.49
CA LYS A 209 -4.48 10.45 10.69
C LYS A 209 -3.41 9.60 11.35
N VAL A 210 -2.23 9.56 10.75
CA VAL A 210 -1.09 8.78 11.24
C VAL A 210 0.08 9.71 11.48
N THR A 211 0.64 9.62 12.69
CA THR A 211 1.92 10.23 13.05
C THR A 211 2.93 9.11 13.23
N MET A 212 3.99 9.13 12.44
CA MET A 212 5.10 8.18 12.51
C MET A 212 6.10 8.55 13.61
N ARG A 213 7.03 7.64 13.92
CA ARG A 213 8.00 7.83 15.02
C ARG A 213 9.10 8.84 14.69
N ASP A 214 9.42 9.00 13.41
CA ASP A 214 10.31 10.06 12.92
C ASP A 214 9.64 11.45 12.83
N GLY A 215 8.34 11.55 13.16
CA GLY A 215 7.57 12.79 13.13
C GLY A 215 6.85 13.06 11.82
N PHE A 216 7.00 12.21 10.80
CA PHE A 216 6.23 12.32 9.57
C PHE A 216 4.73 12.14 9.86
N GLN A 217 3.89 12.93 9.18
CA GLN A 217 2.45 12.88 9.35
C GLN A 217 1.77 12.70 8.00
N LEU A 218 0.77 11.83 7.95
CA LEU A 218 -0.04 11.63 6.76
C LEU A 218 -1.50 11.36 7.08
N PHE A 219 -2.33 11.56 6.07
CA PHE A 219 -3.71 11.10 6.05
C PHE A 219 -3.82 9.91 5.09
N LEU A 220 -4.41 8.82 5.58
CA LEU A 220 -4.71 7.61 4.82
C LEU A 220 -6.24 7.45 4.73
N SER A 221 -6.81 7.47 3.54
CA SER A 221 -8.23 7.22 3.34
C SER A 221 -8.61 5.74 3.48
N LYS A 222 -9.87 5.46 3.79
CA LYS A 222 -10.39 4.07 3.82
C LYS A 222 -10.29 3.37 2.47
N SER A 223 -10.43 4.11 1.36
CA SER A 223 -10.27 3.58 0.00
C SER A 223 -8.83 3.23 -0.33
N GLU A 224 -7.86 4.03 0.12
CA GLU A 224 -6.43 3.73 -0.06
C GLU A 224 -6.04 2.47 0.73
N LEU A 225 -6.50 2.34 1.97
CA LEU A 225 -6.29 1.12 2.76
C LEU A 225 -6.90 -0.12 2.09
N GLN A 226 -8.13 -0.03 1.59
CA GLN A 226 -8.76 -1.12 0.84
C GLN A 226 -7.98 -1.48 -0.42
N PHE A 227 -7.48 -0.47 -1.14
CA PHE A 227 -6.70 -0.67 -2.34
C PHE A 227 -5.35 -1.33 -2.06
N ALA A 228 -4.66 -0.88 -1.02
CA ALA A 228 -3.41 -1.47 -0.58
C ALA A 228 -3.58 -2.93 -0.15
N ALA A 229 -4.63 -3.25 0.63
CA ALA A 229 -4.90 -4.64 1.02
C ALA A 229 -5.10 -5.58 -0.18
N ARG A 230 -5.73 -5.09 -1.25
CA ARG A 230 -5.91 -5.85 -2.49
C ARG A 230 -4.65 -6.03 -3.33
N ASN A 231 -3.60 -5.24 -3.06
CA ASN A 231 -2.38 -5.19 -3.87
C ASN A 231 -1.10 -5.46 -3.05
N SER A 232 -1.23 -5.74 -1.74
CA SER A 232 -0.11 -6.21 -0.90
C SER A 232 0.26 -7.65 -1.24
N GLY A 233 -0.69 -8.43 -1.75
CA GLY A 233 -0.50 -9.85 -2.00
C GLY A 233 -0.25 -10.66 -0.72
N PHE A 234 -0.39 -10.08 0.47
CA PHE A 234 -0.12 -10.79 1.72
C PHE A 234 -1.03 -12.01 1.89
N LYS A 235 -0.49 -13.02 2.59
CA LYS A 235 -1.21 -14.22 3.00
C LYS A 235 -0.86 -14.61 4.43
N GLY A 236 -1.76 -15.23 5.17
CA GLY A 236 -1.48 -15.63 6.55
C GLY A 236 -2.63 -16.35 7.24
N ASP A 237 -2.37 -16.89 8.42
CA ASP A 237 -3.36 -17.62 9.23
C ASP A 237 -3.94 -16.81 10.40
N ASP A 238 -3.50 -15.56 10.57
CA ASP A 238 -4.01 -14.63 11.57
C ASP A 238 -4.78 -13.46 10.90
N PRO A 239 -6.13 -13.47 10.97
CA PRO A 239 -6.97 -12.40 10.43
C PRO A 239 -6.64 -10.99 10.93
N GLU A 240 -6.29 -10.87 12.21
CA GLU A 240 -6.03 -9.58 12.84
C GLU A 240 -4.64 -9.08 12.42
N MET A 241 -3.64 -9.97 12.38
CA MET A 241 -2.31 -9.61 11.89
C MET A 241 -2.30 -9.23 10.40
N LEU A 242 -3.10 -9.91 9.56
CA LEU A 242 -3.26 -9.52 8.15
C LEU A 242 -3.84 -8.11 8.01
N LYS A 243 -4.83 -7.77 8.85
CA LYS A 243 -5.42 -6.43 8.90
C LYS A 243 -4.42 -5.38 9.36
N ASP A 244 -3.65 -5.69 10.41
CA ASP A 244 -2.60 -4.81 10.94
C ASP A 244 -1.49 -4.57 9.91
N ALA A 245 -1.02 -5.65 9.26
CA ALA A 245 0.00 -5.60 8.23
C ALA A 245 -0.45 -4.81 6.99
N ASN A 246 -1.68 -5.02 6.52
CA ASN A 246 -2.25 -4.22 5.44
C ASN A 246 -2.34 -2.74 5.79
N PHE A 247 -2.65 -2.40 7.04
CA PHE A 247 -2.65 -1.01 7.50
C PHE A 247 -1.25 -0.40 7.42
N MET A 248 -0.24 -1.06 7.97
CA MET A 248 1.15 -0.57 7.92
C MET A 248 1.67 -0.46 6.48
N TYR A 249 1.36 -1.44 5.62
CA TYR A 249 1.69 -1.40 4.20
C TYR A 249 1.00 -0.23 3.48
N ALA A 250 -0.28 0.03 3.78
CA ALA A 250 -1.02 1.15 3.19
C ALA A 250 -0.44 2.51 3.59
N VAL A 251 -0.02 2.64 4.85
CA VAL A 251 0.66 3.84 5.37
C VAL A 251 2.01 4.03 4.69
N ALA A 252 2.81 2.97 4.56
CA ALA A 252 4.10 3.02 3.85
C ALA A 252 3.92 3.43 2.38
N ALA A 253 2.92 2.88 1.69
CA ALA A 253 2.62 3.23 0.30
C ALA A 253 2.21 4.71 0.17
N LYS A 254 1.49 5.24 1.17
CA LYS A 254 1.10 6.65 1.19
C LYS A 254 2.32 7.55 1.35
N ARG A 255 3.25 7.17 2.22
CA ARG A 255 4.51 7.91 2.37
C ARG A 255 5.36 7.81 1.10
N ALA A 256 5.49 6.63 0.50
CA ALA A 256 6.20 6.44 -0.77
C ALA A 256 5.63 7.35 -1.88
N GLN A 257 4.29 7.47 -1.95
CA GLN A 257 3.63 8.42 -2.85
C GLN A 257 4.08 9.87 -2.55
N ILE A 258 3.98 10.31 -1.29
CA ILE A 258 4.26 11.70 -0.90
C ILE A 258 5.73 12.07 -1.13
N GLU A 259 6.65 11.17 -0.77
CA GLU A 259 8.10 11.39 -0.88
C GLU A 259 8.66 11.06 -2.27
N ASN A 260 7.83 10.54 -3.18
CA ASN A 260 8.21 10.17 -4.54
C ASN A 260 9.35 9.13 -4.59
N ASN A 261 9.24 8.06 -3.80
CA ASN A 261 10.32 7.10 -3.48
C ASN A 261 11.17 6.65 -4.69
N ASP A 262 10.55 6.26 -5.80
CA ASP A 262 11.21 5.76 -7.02
C ASP A 262 11.30 6.81 -8.17
N GLY A 263 11.03 8.08 -7.85
CA GLY A 263 10.91 9.16 -8.83
C GLY A 263 9.58 9.20 -9.60
N ARG A 264 8.69 8.20 -9.40
CA ARG A 264 7.37 8.10 -10.05
C ARG A 264 6.20 7.91 -9.09
N ALA A 265 6.45 7.57 -7.83
CA ALA A 265 5.45 7.28 -6.81
C ALA A 265 4.49 8.46 -6.57
N SER A 266 4.95 9.70 -6.73
CA SER A 266 4.11 10.91 -6.58
C SER A 266 2.97 11.04 -7.59
N GLN A 267 2.98 10.27 -8.68
CA GLN A 267 1.93 10.31 -9.70
C GLN A 267 0.57 9.91 -9.16
N SER A 268 0.51 8.96 -8.22
CA SER A 268 -0.75 8.51 -7.58
C SER A 268 -0.46 7.52 -6.45
N TYR A 269 -1.44 7.29 -5.58
CA TYR A 269 -1.32 6.25 -4.54
C TYR A 269 -1.03 4.85 -5.12
N ALA A 270 -1.61 4.57 -6.29
CA ALA A 270 -1.32 3.40 -7.11
C ALA A 270 0.18 3.22 -7.40
N HIS A 271 0.88 4.31 -7.71
CA HIS A 271 2.33 4.28 -7.94
C HIS A 271 3.11 4.14 -6.63
N GLY A 272 2.63 4.69 -5.52
CA GLY A 272 3.18 4.42 -4.19
C GLY A 272 3.12 2.93 -3.81
N VAL A 273 1.98 2.27 -4.02
CA VAL A 273 1.84 0.80 -3.83
C VAL A 273 2.78 0.02 -4.75
N LYS A 274 2.91 0.47 -6.01
CA LYS A 274 3.81 -0.17 -6.99
C LYS A 274 5.28 -0.08 -6.58
N SER A 275 5.73 1.07 -6.07
CA SER A 275 7.09 1.24 -5.57
C SER A 275 7.40 0.18 -4.51
N LEU A 276 6.49 -0.03 -3.55
CA LEU A 276 6.69 -1.07 -2.54
C LEU A 276 6.81 -2.50 -3.10
N ASN A 277 6.32 -2.75 -4.33
CA ASN A 277 6.24 -4.08 -4.94
C ASN A 277 7.35 -4.35 -5.97
N ASP A 278 8.30 -3.44 -6.20
CA ASP A 278 9.31 -3.58 -7.28
C ASP A 278 10.73 -3.95 -6.81
N GLY A 279 10.91 -4.21 -5.52
CA GLY A 279 12.15 -4.74 -4.96
C GLY A 279 13.13 -3.65 -4.47
N ASP A 280 12.58 -2.65 -3.78
CA ASP A 280 13.24 -1.51 -3.13
C ASP A 280 14.56 -1.85 -2.40
N ALA A 281 15.38 -0.82 -2.14
CA ALA A 281 16.55 -0.99 -1.29
C ALA A 281 16.15 -1.31 0.16
N PRO A 282 16.94 -2.12 0.90
CA PRO A 282 16.51 -2.63 2.21
C PRO A 282 16.29 -1.55 3.28
N TRP A 283 16.90 -0.37 3.14
CA TRP A 283 16.68 0.74 4.08
C TRP A 283 15.32 1.43 3.89
N GLU A 284 14.78 1.41 2.68
CA GLU A 284 13.54 2.12 2.34
C GLU A 284 12.36 1.62 3.17
N GLY A 285 12.32 0.32 3.51
CA GLY A 285 11.22 -0.23 4.31
C GLY A 285 11.10 0.38 5.71
N TYR A 286 12.22 0.61 6.42
CA TYR A 286 12.15 1.27 7.73
C TYR A 286 11.91 2.77 7.62
N GLU A 287 12.38 3.41 6.55
CA GLU A 287 12.14 4.84 6.29
C GLU A 287 10.66 5.08 5.99
N LEU A 288 10.04 4.25 5.16
CA LEU A 288 8.63 4.36 4.79
C LEU A 288 7.68 4.04 5.95
N LEU A 289 8.13 3.29 6.96
CA LEU A 289 7.43 3.10 8.23
C LEU A 289 7.74 4.20 9.26
N GLY A 290 8.63 5.14 8.94
CA GLY A 290 9.06 6.25 9.80
C GLY A 290 9.85 5.81 11.02
N LEU A 291 10.75 4.85 10.82
CA LEU A 291 11.60 4.22 11.83
C LEU A 291 13.08 4.63 11.70
N THR A 292 13.43 5.60 10.87
CA THR A 292 14.81 6.05 10.60
C THR A 292 15.62 6.33 11.87
N ASN A 293 14.99 6.90 12.90
CA ASN A 293 15.67 7.21 14.17
C ASN A 293 15.81 5.99 15.09
N HIS A 294 15.15 4.87 14.79
CA HIS A 294 15.09 3.66 15.61
C HIS A 294 15.89 2.48 15.04
N VAL A 295 16.44 2.61 13.82
CA VAL A 295 17.19 1.55 13.14
C VAL A 295 18.65 1.97 12.97
N LYS A 296 19.57 1.00 13.07
CA LYS A 296 21.00 1.19 12.78
C LYS A 296 21.52 0.05 11.89
N PRO A 297 22.56 0.30 11.07
CA PRO A 297 23.34 -0.77 10.45
C PRO A 297 23.97 -1.69 11.52
N ALA A 298 24.16 -2.95 11.17
CA ALA A 298 24.63 -4.02 12.05
C ALA A 298 25.44 -5.07 11.27
N SER A 299 25.87 -6.13 11.94
CA SER A 299 26.46 -7.32 11.33
C SER A 299 25.58 -8.57 11.52
N LEU A 300 25.94 -9.69 10.88
CA LEU A 300 25.22 -10.95 11.10
C LEU A 300 25.39 -11.46 12.53
N GLU A 301 26.56 -11.24 13.13
CA GLU A 301 26.85 -11.62 14.51
C GLU A 301 25.90 -10.92 15.50
N ASP A 302 25.48 -9.68 15.21
CA ASP A 302 24.49 -9.00 16.05
C ASP A 302 23.16 -9.78 16.09
N LEU A 303 22.72 -10.32 14.94
CA LEU A 303 21.48 -11.13 14.82
C LEU A 303 21.57 -12.52 15.45
N GLU A 304 22.77 -12.97 15.83
CA GLU A 304 22.95 -14.21 16.61
C GLU A 304 22.60 -13.99 18.09
N THR A 305 22.53 -12.73 18.54
CA THR A 305 22.16 -12.40 19.91
C THR A 305 20.71 -12.81 20.18
N PRO A 306 20.43 -13.62 21.23
CA PRO A 306 19.07 -14.04 21.56
C PRO A 306 18.13 -12.85 21.76
N GLY A 307 16.97 -12.88 21.10
CA GLY A 307 15.98 -11.80 21.15
C GLY A 307 16.28 -10.59 20.24
N GLU A 308 17.42 -10.55 19.55
CA GLU A 308 17.69 -9.51 18.56
C GLU A 308 16.78 -9.70 17.34
N ILE A 309 16.23 -8.59 16.85
CA ILE A 309 15.34 -8.54 15.69
C ILE A 309 15.93 -7.57 14.69
N GLY A 310 15.98 -7.98 13.43
CA GLY A 310 16.44 -7.12 12.36
C GLY A 310 15.99 -7.56 10.99
N VAL A 311 16.53 -6.89 9.98
CA VAL A 311 16.33 -7.20 8.58
C VAL A 311 17.70 -7.39 7.93
N THR A 312 17.84 -8.48 7.17
CA THR A 312 19.04 -8.76 6.38
C THR A 312 18.69 -8.97 4.92
N THR A 313 19.64 -8.76 4.01
CA THR A 313 19.47 -9.04 2.59
C THR A 313 20.26 -10.25 2.11
N GLY A 314 19.73 -10.89 1.09
CA GLY A 314 20.43 -11.85 0.25
C GLY A 314 20.17 -11.58 -1.23
N PRO A 315 20.67 -12.42 -2.15
CA PRO A 315 20.36 -12.35 -3.57
C PRO A 315 18.88 -12.08 -3.89
N ARG A 316 18.60 -10.82 -4.27
CA ARG A 316 17.28 -10.32 -4.69
C ARG A 316 16.16 -10.46 -3.64
N HIS A 317 16.49 -10.56 -2.36
CA HIS A 317 15.50 -10.73 -1.30
C HIS A 317 15.94 -10.09 0.03
N ALA A 318 14.96 -9.70 0.84
CA ALA A 318 15.16 -9.20 2.20
C ALA A 318 14.34 -10.05 3.18
N PHE A 319 14.92 -10.34 4.35
CA PHE A 319 14.35 -11.22 5.37
C PHE A 319 14.25 -10.48 6.70
N ALA A 320 13.11 -10.61 7.38
CA ALA A 320 13.11 -10.42 8.83
C ALA A 320 13.91 -11.57 9.46
N VAL A 321 14.73 -11.25 10.46
CA VAL A 321 15.46 -12.23 11.26
C VAL A 321 14.96 -12.14 12.70
N VAL A 322 14.57 -13.30 13.24
CA VAL A 322 14.00 -13.43 14.58
C VAL A 322 14.70 -14.60 15.25
N ASP A 323 15.36 -14.36 16.39
CA ASP A 323 16.12 -15.38 17.11
C ASP A 323 17.08 -16.15 16.21
N ASN A 324 17.86 -15.41 15.41
CA ASN A 324 18.80 -15.95 14.42
C ASN A 324 18.17 -16.84 13.33
N ARG A 325 16.87 -16.70 13.05
CA ARG A 325 16.16 -17.46 12.01
C ARG A 325 15.54 -16.52 10.99
N MET A 326 15.79 -16.78 9.71
CA MET A 326 15.19 -16.00 8.62
C MET A 326 13.70 -16.32 8.47
N GLU A 327 12.88 -15.30 8.32
CA GLU A 327 11.50 -15.45 7.90
C GLU A 327 11.44 -15.65 6.38
N LEU A 328 10.95 -16.81 5.95
CA LEU A 328 10.90 -17.21 4.55
C LEU A 328 9.46 -17.48 4.12
N PHE A 329 8.79 -16.46 3.56
CA PHE A 329 7.47 -16.62 2.92
C PHE A 329 6.41 -17.32 3.79
N GLY A 330 6.43 -17.06 5.10
CA GLY A 330 5.52 -17.67 6.07
C GLY A 330 6.14 -18.79 6.90
N THR A 331 7.41 -19.11 6.70
CA THR A 331 8.10 -20.23 7.38
C THR A 331 9.32 -19.77 8.16
N ARG A 332 9.72 -20.59 9.13
CA ARG A 332 10.94 -20.39 9.91
C ARG A 332 12.12 -21.06 9.21
N GLY A 333 12.93 -20.26 8.53
CA GLY A 333 14.09 -20.70 7.79
C GLY A 333 15.29 -21.06 8.65
N GLU A 334 16.43 -21.23 7.99
CA GLU A 334 17.72 -21.39 8.65
C GLU A 334 18.30 -20.04 9.09
N ASN A 335 19.47 -20.10 9.72
CA ASN A 335 20.23 -18.92 10.10
C ASN A 335 20.70 -18.17 8.85
N PRO A 336 20.74 -16.83 8.89
CA PRO A 336 21.26 -16.04 7.78
C PRO A 336 22.73 -16.36 7.51
N ALA A 337 23.05 -16.67 6.26
CA ALA A 337 24.41 -16.93 5.82
C ALA A 337 25.06 -15.67 5.21
N PRO A 338 26.39 -15.50 5.31
CA PRO A 338 27.09 -14.39 4.68
C PRO A 338 26.88 -14.32 3.16
N SER A 339 26.65 -13.12 2.62
CA SER A 339 26.54 -12.87 1.17
C SER A 339 27.24 -11.58 0.73
N PRO A 340 27.84 -11.50 -0.47
CA PRO A 340 28.55 -10.29 -0.94
C PRO A 340 27.69 -9.01 -1.04
N LEU A 341 26.36 -9.13 -1.10
CA LEU A 341 25.41 -8.02 -1.17
C LEU A 341 24.56 -7.89 0.11
N GLN A 342 25.05 -8.48 1.21
CA GLN A 342 24.35 -8.50 2.47
C GLN A 342 24.46 -7.14 3.17
N LEU A 343 23.30 -6.61 3.49
CA LEU A 343 23.13 -5.48 4.38
C LEU A 343 22.33 -5.98 5.58
N VAL A 344 22.73 -5.56 6.77
CA VAL A 344 22.07 -5.94 8.02
C VAL A 344 21.71 -4.69 8.78
N PHE A 345 20.47 -4.66 9.27
CA PHE A 345 19.93 -3.59 10.08
C PHE A 345 19.21 -4.17 11.28
N VAL A 346 19.41 -3.56 12.45
CA VAL A 346 18.73 -3.93 13.70
C VAL A 346 18.11 -2.69 14.33
N PHE A 347 17.17 -2.92 15.24
CA PHE A 347 16.67 -1.82 16.06
C PHE A 347 17.76 -1.33 17.04
N LYS A 348 17.78 -0.03 17.29
CA LYS A 348 18.60 0.53 18.35
C LYS A 348 18.02 0.07 19.68
N ASN A 349 18.88 -0.41 20.57
CA ASN A 349 18.52 -0.61 21.97
C ASN A 349 18.05 0.73 22.52
N GLU A 350 16.77 0.84 22.89
CA GLU A 350 16.31 2.01 23.63
C GLU A 350 17.05 1.96 24.97
N GLU A 351 17.97 2.90 25.20
CA GLU A 351 18.54 3.09 26.53
C GLU A 351 17.35 3.22 27.48
N SER A 352 17.25 2.28 28.43
CA SER A 352 16.28 2.32 29.50
C SER A 352 16.35 3.71 30.13
N LYS A 353 15.37 4.56 29.83
CA LYS A 353 15.22 5.81 30.54
C LYS A 353 15.03 5.43 32.00
N GLY A 354 16.05 5.76 32.80
CA GLY A 354 16.11 5.46 34.21
C GLY A 354 14.80 5.77 34.90
N SER A 355 14.39 4.79 35.69
CA SER A 355 13.40 4.79 36.77
C SER A 355 13.17 6.14 37.45
#